data_AF-E4YSZ9-F1
#
_entry.id   AF-E4YSZ9-F1
#
_cell.length_a   1.000
_cell.length_b   1.000
_cell.length_c   1.000
_cell.angle_alpha   90.00
_cell.angle_beta   90.00
_cell.angle_gamma   90.00
#
_symmetry.space_group_name_H-M   'P 1'
#
loop_
_entity.id
_entity.type
_entity.pdbx_description
1 polymer ?
#
loop_
_entity_poly.entity_id
_entity_poly.type
_entity_poly.pdbx_seq_one_letter_code
_entity_poly.pdbx_strand_id
1 'polypeptide(L)'
;MFISTTLTFLSLLVFSGSLETLVRRKKRAENQNPQFLTFQKTYLATQFVILLADWLQAPYNYKLYSSYRYTEQQIVIIFVLGHAISIILTPFANYAADMYGRRLIVCLALALYSLSSLLKVVNDYSTLLISSIMASCASLLIFSSSQGWYTHEHIESHDFPMEWISDTLEKVSFWSGSLSVLAGVISYLLADLFSFNPVAPFLASIPLMILALCMSWSNWTENKSLNRSVKFSKSCVNGIREIVSNRAVLLCGTLQALFEAVISIFVFLWTPVLDKHGPPLGLVFATFMAANLAGSRVNSLMVLKYKNITIRDTLFGMKLVF
;
A
#
# COMPACT_ATOMS: atom_id res chain seq x y z
N MET A 1 -11.40 6.37 27.74
CA MET A 1 -11.26 6.16 26.28
C MET A 1 -10.82 4.76 25.91
N PHE A 2 -9.77 4.21 26.52
CA PHE A 2 -9.24 2.87 26.21
C PHE A 2 -10.32 1.77 26.06
N ILE A 3 -11.19 1.60 27.06
CA ILE A 3 -12.29 0.61 27.04
C ILE A 3 -13.27 0.84 25.89
N SER A 4 -13.59 2.10 25.58
CA SER A 4 -14.47 2.42 24.46
C SER A 4 -13.81 2.07 23.13
N THR A 5 -12.53 2.39 22.96
CA THR A 5 -11.77 2.12 21.73
C THR A 5 -11.60 0.62 21.50
N THR A 6 -11.32 -0.16 22.55
CA THR A 6 -11.20 -1.63 22.46
C THR A 6 -12.54 -2.28 22.15
N LEU A 7 -13.63 -1.83 22.76
CA LEU A 7 -14.98 -2.33 22.46
C LEU A 7 -15.38 -2.02 21.01
N THR A 8 -15.14 -0.78 20.53
CA THR A 8 -15.40 -0.44 19.13
C THR A 8 -14.56 -1.28 18.17
N PHE A 9 -13.29 -1.51 18.50
CA PHE A 9 -12.39 -2.34 17.70
C PHE A 9 -12.88 -3.79 17.60
N LEU A 10 -13.21 -4.41 18.73
CA LEU A 10 -13.73 -5.76 18.77
C LEU A 10 -15.05 -5.89 18.02
N SER A 11 -15.95 -4.90 18.17
CA SER A 11 -17.22 -4.91 17.44
C SER A 11 -17.05 -4.84 15.93
N LEU A 12 -16.12 -4.01 15.43
CA LEU A 12 -15.82 -3.88 14.01
C LEU A 12 -15.10 -5.11 13.45
N LEU A 13 -14.23 -5.73 14.25
CA LEU A 13 -13.59 -7.00 13.89
C LEU A 13 -14.59 -8.14 13.75
N VAL A 14 -15.51 -8.27 14.71
CA VAL A 14 -16.58 -9.28 14.63
C VAL A 14 -17.48 -9.01 13.42
N PHE A 15 -17.82 -7.75 13.19
CA PHE A 15 -18.63 -7.35 12.03
C PHE A 15 -17.93 -7.66 10.71
N SER A 16 -16.66 -7.28 10.53
CA SER A 16 -15.90 -7.53 9.31
C SER A 16 -15.70 -9.03 9.06
N GLY A 17 -15.42 -9.81 10.11
CA GLY A 17 -15.35 -11.27 10.04
C GLY A 17 -16.68 -11.90 9.64
N SER A 18 -17.80 -11.41 10.19
CA SER A 18 -19.13 -11.89 9.81
C SER A 18 -19.44 -11.61 8.33
N LEU A 19 -19.14 -10.41 7.84
CA LEU A 19 -19.30 -10.05 6.43
C LEU A 19 -18.42 -10.90 5.53
N GLU A 20 -17.20 -11.22 5.96
CA GLU A 20 -16.32 -12.09 5.20
C GLU A 20 -16.89 -13.50 5.06
N THR A 21 -17.43 -14.09 6.14
CA THR A 21 -18.08 -15.41 6.04
C THR A 21 -19.25 -15.39 5.06
N LEU A 22 -20.01 -14.29 5.01
CA LEU A 22 -21.12 -14.11 4.06
C LEU A 22 -20.63 -13.96 2.61
N VAL A 23 -19.55 -13.21 2.39
CA VAL A 23 -18.92 -13.08 1.07
C VAL A 23 -18.39 -14.43 0.59
N ARG A 24 -17.65 -15.15 1.45
CA ARG A 24 -17.11 -16.49 1.13
C ARG A 24 -18.21 -17.49 0.80
N ARG A 25 -19.34 -17.45 1.53
CA ARG A 25 -20.52 -18.29 1.23
C ARG A 25 -21.17 -17.98 -0.12
N LYS A 26 -21.10 -16.73 -0.59
CA LYS A 26 -21.68 -16.29 -1.87
C LYS A 26 -20.74 -16.37 -3.06
N LYS A 27 -19.41 -16.34 -2.85
CA LYS A 27 -18.41 -16.43 -3.93
C LYS A 27 -18.32 -17.90 -4.41
N ARG A 28 -18.49 -18.13 -5.71
CA ARG A 28 -18.44 -19.48 -6.34
C ARG A 28 -16.98 -19.95 -6.47
N ALA A 29 -16.80 -21.26 -6.69
CA ALA A 29 -15.55 -22.04 -6.74
C ALA A 29 -14.28 -21.25 -7.12
N GLU A 30 -13.25 -21.38 -6.28
CA GLU A 30 -11.92 -20.84 -6.56
C GLU A 30 -11.27 -21.54 -7.77
N ASN A 31 -10.46 -20.79 -8.52
CA ASN A 31 -9.70 -21.34 -9.64
C ASN A 31 -8.82 -22.50 -9.16
N GLN A 32 -9.00 -23.69 -9.75
CA GLN A 32 -8.33 -24.92 -9.31
C GLN A 32 -7.04 -25.22 -10.07
N ASN A 33 -6.60 -24.34 -10.99
CA ASN A 33 -5.37 -24.58 -11.73
C ASN A 33 -4.15 -24.57 -10.77
N PRO A 34 -3.44 -25.69 -10.59
CA PRO A 34 -2.37 -25.81 -9.61
C PRO A 34 -1.15 -24.92 -9.93
N GLN A 35 -0.87 -24.69 -11.22
CA GLN A 35 0.24 -23.83 -11.64
C GLN A 35 -0.05 -22.36 -11.29
N PHE A 36 -1.26 -21.89 -11.61
CA PHE A 36 -1.71 -20.55 -11.24
C PHE A 36 -1.71 -20.34 -9.73
N LEU A 37 -2.20 -21.31 -8.94
CA LEU A 37 -2.20 -21.20 -7.48
C LEU A 37 -0.79 -21.15 -6.89
N THR A 38 0.15 -21.90 -7.44
CA THR A 38 1.55 -21.88 -6.99
C THR A 38 2.18 -20.52 -7.29
N PHE A 39 2.02 -20.03 -8.52
CA PHE A 39 2.49 -18.70 -8.93
C PHE A 39 1.86 -17.58 -8.08
N GLN A 40 0.53 -17.62 -7.91
CA GLN A 40 -0.21 -16.65 -7.10
C GLN A 40 0.27 -16.65 -5.65
N LYS A 41 0.48 -17.83 -5.04
CA LYS A 41 0.99 -17.93 -3.65
C LYS A 41 2.39 -17.33 -3.52
N THR A 42 3.27 -17.58 -4.49
CA THR A 42 4.63 -17.02 -4.48
C THR A 42 4.61 -15.50 -4.53
N TYR A 43 3.79 -14.91 -5.41
CA TYR A 43 3.62 -13.46 -5.48
C TYR A 43 3.00 -12.88 -4.20
N LEU A 44 1.89 -13.47 -3.73
CA LEU A 44 1.17 -13.02 -2.55
C LEU A 44 2.03 -13.11 -1.28
N ALA A 45 2.83 -14.17 -1.12
CA ALA A 45 3.70 -14.33 0.04
C ALA A 45 4.69 -13.17 0.17
N THR A 46 5.38 -12.81 -0.91
CA THR A 46 6.28 -11.64 -0.92
C THR A 46 5.51 -10.35 -0.68
N GLN A 47 4.37 -10.17 -1.35
CA GLN A 47 3.56 -8.94 -1.23
C GLN A 47 3.01 -8.73 0.18
N PHE A 48 2.62 -9.79 0.89
CA PHE A 48 2.12 -9.69 2.26
C PHE A 48 3.19 -9.21 3.24
N VAL A 49 4.43 -9.66 3.08
CA VAL A 49 5.54 -9.20 3.93
C VAL A 49 5.82 -7.71 3.68
N ILE A 50 5.83 -7.29 2.42
CA ILE A 50 6.01 -5.88 2.04
C ILE A 50 4.89 -5.01 2.64
N LEU A 51 3.64 -5.40 2.44
CA LEU A 51 2.47 -4.67 2.96
C LEU A 51 2.49 -4.59 4.48
N LEU A 52 2.78 -5.69 5.18
CA LEU A 52 2.85 -5.71 6.64
C LEU A 52 3.93 -4.74 7.15
N ALA A 53 5.09 -4.71 6.49
CA ALA A 53 6.19 -3.84 6.87
C ALA A 53 5.89 -2.35 6.65
N ASP A 54 5.24 -1.99 5.55
CA ASP A 54 4.80 -0.62 5.26
C ASP A 54 3.72 -0.16 6.27
N TRP A 55 2.73 -1.02 6.53
CA TRP A 55 1.66 -0.73 7.46
C TRP A 55 2.09 -0.60 8.91
N LEU A 56 3.19 -1.24 9.31
CA LEU A 56 3.72 -1.15 10.67
C LEU A 56 4.16 0.28 11.03
N GLN A 57 4.65 1.04 10.04
CA GLN A 57 5.10 2.42 10.21
C GLN A 57 3.95 3.43 10.25
N ALA A 58 2.84 3.13 9.58
CA ALA A 58 1.73 4.06 9.36
C ALA A 58 1.17 4.73 10.64
N PRO A 59 0.93 4.02 11.78
CA PRO A 59 0.27 4.61 12.95
C PRO A 59 1.15 5.61 13.72
N TYR A 60 2.49 5.49 13.61
CA TYR A 60 3.43 6.23 14.44
C TYR A 60 4.24 7.30 13.69
N ASN A 61 4.04 7.49 12.37
CA ASN A 61 4.74 8.53 11.60
C ASN A 61 4.57 9.93 12.21
N TYR A 62 3.33 10.37 12.47
CA TYR A 62 3.09 11.68 13.07
C TYR A 62 3.65 11.76 14.50
N LYS A 63 3.43 10.72 15.31
CA LYS A 63 3.86 10.70 16.72
C LYS A 63 5.38 10.73 16.85
N LEU A 64 6.10 10.06 15.96
CA LEU A 64 7.56 10.09 15.87
C LEU A 64 8.05 11.53 15.69
N TYR A 65 7.54 12.24 14.67
CA TYR A 65 7.97 13.62 14.43
C TYR A 65 7.57 14.59 15.56
N SER A 66 6.39 14.38 16.16
CA SER A 66 5.97 15.15 17.33
C SER A 66 6.86 14.89 18.56
N SER A 67 7.33 13.65 18.75
CA SER A 67 8.24 13.28 19.85
C SER A 67 9.60 13.99 19.77
N TYR A 68 10.04 14.30 18.55
CA TYR A 68 11.24 15.11 18.28
C TYR A 68 11.04 16.63 18.45
N ARG A 69 9.86 17.06 18.93
CA ARG A 69 9.50 18.47 19.20
C ARG A 69 9.40 19.34 17.96
N TYR A 70 9.16 18.76 16.78
CA TYR A 70 8.87 19.54 15.57
C TYR A 70 7.47 20.14 15.61
N THR A 71 7.30 21.28 14.96
CA THR A 71 6.00 21.96 14.85
C THR A 71 5.09 21.24 13.85
N GLU A 72 3.77 21.38 14.00
CA GLU A 72 2.82 20.75 13.07
C GLU A 72 3.10 21.14 11.61
N GLN A 73 3.48 22.40 11.36
CA GLN A 73 3.85 22.91 10.03
C GLN A 73 5.07 22.19 9.44
N GLN A 74 6.11 21.93 10.23
CA GLN A 74 7.29 21.19 9.79
C GLN A 74 6.94 19.74 9.45
N ILE A 75 6.06 19.11 10.24
CA ILE A 75 5.58 17.76 9.98
C ILE A 75 4.81 17.72 8.65
N VAL A 76 3.89 18.67 8.41
CA VAL A 76 3.16 18.77 7.13
C VAL A 76 4.13 18.80 5.95
N ILE A 77 5.19 19.62 6.04
CA ILE A 77 6.17 19.75 4.95
C ILE A 77 6.84 18.40 4.64
N ILE A 78 7.23 17.63 5.66
CA ILE A 78 7.84 16.30 5.48
C ILE A 78 6.88 15.33 4.77
N PHE A 79 5.59 15.32 5.15
CA PHE A 79 4.57 14.47 4.52
C PHE A 79 4.29 14.89 3.08
N VAL A 80 3.99 16.18 2.86
CA VAL A 80 3.62 16.72 1.54
C VAL A 80 4.77 16.58 0.55
N LEU A 81 6.01 16.83 0.98
CA LEU A 81 7.17 16.70 0.10
C LEU A 81 7.39 15.25 -0.35
N GLY A 82 7.23 14.28 0.56
CA GLY A 82 7.31 12.85 0.21
C GLY A 82 6.29 12.47 -0.88
N HIS A 83 5.02 12.85 -0.68
CA HIS A 83 3.95 12.60 -1.64
C HIS A 83 4.14 13.36 -2.96
N ALA A 84 4.59 14.62 -2.92
CA ALA A 84 4.81 15.41 -4.12
C ALA A 84 5.91 14.79 -4.99
N ILE A 85 7.01 14.34 -4.38
CA ILE A 85 8.11 13.72 -5.12
C ILE A 85 7.71 12.37 -5.68
N SER A 86 6.91 11.56 -4.97
CA SER A 86 6.46 10.29 -5.54
C SER A 86 5.61 10.50 -6.80
N ILE A 87 4.72 11.48 -6.81
CA ILE A 87 3.91 11.82 -8.00
C ILE A 87 4.82 12.23 -9.17
N ILE A 88 5.79 13.11 -8.92
CA ILE A 88 6.70 13.62 -9.96
C ILE A 88 7.60 12.50 -10.52
N LEU A 89 8.10 11.62 -9.65
CA LEU A 89 9.02 10.54 -10.03
C LEU A 89 8.33 9.29 -10.57
N THR A 90 7.01 9.15 -10.42
CA THR A 90 6.26 7.95 -10.86
C THR A 90 6.52 7.54 -12.32
N PRO A 91 6.44 8.45 -13.32
CA PRO A 91 6.68 8.07 -14.72
C PRO A 91 8.13 7.60 -14.95
N PHE A 92 9.09 8.27 -14.30
CA PHE A 92 10.51 7.93 -14.41
C PHE A 92 10.82 6.58 -13.77
N ALA A 93 10.25 6.33 -12.59
CA ALA A 93 10.36 5.09 -11.86
C ALA A 93 9.81 3.89 -12.64
N ASN A 94 8.64 4.04 -13.26
CA ASN A 94 8.03 2.99 -14.09
C ASN A 94 8.89 2.69 -15.32
N TYR A 95 9.40 3.74 -15.97
CA TYR A 95 10.32 3.57 -17.10
C TYR A 95 11.63 2.87 -16.67
N ALA A 96 12.20 3.24 -15.53
CA ALA A 96 13.40 2.61 -15.00
C ALA A 96 13.17 1.12 -14.66
N ALA A 97 12.03 0.80 -14.03
CA ALA A 97 11.62 -0.58 -13.75
C ALA A 97 11.57 -1.44 -15.01
N ASP A 98 10.99 -0.91 -16.08
CA ASP A 98 10.84 -1.59 -17.36
C ASP A 98 12.16 -1.76 -18.12
N MET A 99 13.11 -0.84 -17.95
CA MET A 99 14.41 -0.85 -18.65
C MET A 99 15.49 -1.69 -17.95
N TYR A 100 15.65 -1.52 -16.64
CA TYR A 100 16.73 -2.17 -15.87
C TYR A 100 16.37 -3.58 -15.41
N GLY A 101 15.08 -3.87 -15.31
CA GLY A 101 14.55 -5.14 -14.81
C GLY A 101 13.78 -4.94 -13.50
N ARG A 102 12.58 -5.50 -13.44
CA ARG A 102 11.63 -5.24 -12.36
C ARG A 102 12.06 -5.86 -11.03
N ARG A 103 12.75 -7.00 -11.04
CA ARG A 103 13.23 -7.66 -9.82
C ARG A 103 14.36 -6.87 -9.18
N LEU A 104 15.36 -6.47 -9.99
CA LEU A 104 16.47 -5.66 -9.49
C LEU A 104 15.96 -4.36 -8.84
N ILE A 105 15.03 -3.68 -9.49
CA ILE A 105 14.48 -2.41 -9.00
C ILE A 105 13.67 -2.60 -7.71
N VAL A 106 12.90 -3.67 -7.57
CA VAL A 106 12.20 -3.98 -6.31
C VAL A 106 13.18 -4.27 -5.18
N CYS A 107 14.23 -5.06 -5.41
CA CYS A 107 15.24 -5.35 -4.40
C CYS A 107 15.99 -4.07 -3.97
N LEU A 108 16.38 -3.22 -4.93
CA LEU A 108 17.01 -1.93 -4.63
C LEU A 108 16.06 -1.00 -3.86
N ALA A 109 14.79 -0.96 -4.23
CA ALA A 109 13.79 -0.16 -3.54
C ALA A 109 13.54 -0.66 -2.11
N LEU A 110 13.48 -1.98 -1.87
CA LEU A 110 13.37 -2.55 -0.52
C LEU A 110 14.58 -2.21 0.36
N ALA A 111 15.79 -2.25 -0.21
CA ALA A 111 17.00 -1.81 0.49
C ALA A 111 16.95 -0.31 0.80
N LEU A 112 16.51 0.51 -0.15
CA LEU A 112 16.36 1.96 0.02
C LEU A 112 15.30 2.32 1.08
N TYR A 113 14.18 1.58 1.12
CA TYR A 113 13.14 1.73 2.12
C TYR A 113 13.67 1.37 3.52
N SER A 114 14.42 0.27 3.63
CA SER A 114 15.07 -0.13 4.87
C SER A 114 16.03 0.95 5.38
N LEU A 115 16.84 1.52 4.49
CA LEU A 115 17.74 2.63 4.81
C LEU A 115 16.96 3.90 5.25
N SER A 116 15.88 4.26 4.57
CA SER A 116 15.04 5.39 4.98
C SER A 116 14.45 5.20 6.38
N SER A 117 14.09 3.96 6.74
CA SER A 117 13.55 3.62 8.06
C SER A 117 14.60 3.76 9.16
N LEU A 118 15.88 3.48 8.86
CA LEU A 118 17.01 3.75 9.75
C LEU A 118 17.27 5.25 9.91
N LEU A 119 17.16 6.03 8.83
CA LEU A 119 17.35 7.48 8.89
C LEU A 119 16.28 8.17 9.75
N LYS A 120 15.06 7.62 9.82
CA LYS A 120 13.99 8.12 10.70
C LYS A 120 14.33 8.07 12.20
N VAL A 121 15.34 7.29 12.61
CA VAL A 121 15.82 7.21 14.00
C VAL A 121 16.58 8.47 14.41
N VAL A 122 17.17 9.18 13.43
CA VAL A 122 18.00 10.35 13.67
C VAL A 122 17.13 11.60 13.84
N ASN A 123 17.32 12.31 14.95
CA ASN A 123 16.62 13.55 15.25
C ASN A 123 17.28 14.76 14.54
N ASP A 124 17.31 14.73 13.21
CA ASP A 124 17.76 15.85 12.37
C ASP A 124 16.74 16.12 11.27
N TYR A 125 16.31 17.37 11.13
CA TYR A 125 15.21 17.73 10.24
C TYR A 125 15.54 17.45 8.76
N SER A 126 16.78 17.72 8.34
CA SER A 126 17.23 17.48 6.97
C SER A 126 17.28 15.98 6.67
N THR A 127 17.78 15.20 7.62
CA THR A 127 17.81 13.74 7.54
C THR A 127 16.40 13.14 7.47
N LEU A 128 15.45 13.66 8.26
CA LEU A 128 14.05 13.24 8.21
C LEU A 128 13.40 13.59 6.87
N LEU A 129 13.69 14.77 6.33
CA LEU A 129 13.25 15.18 5.00
C LEU A 129 13.75 14.19 3.95
N ILE A 130 15.06 13.93 3.92
CA ILE A 130 15.69 12.98 2.99
C ILE A 130 15.08 11.57 3.16
N SER A 131 14.85 11.13 4.40
CA SER A 131 14.22 9.84 4.68
C SER A 131 12.81 9.74 4.11
N SER A 132 12.02 10.81 4.17
CA SER A 132 10.66 10.84 3.62
C SER A 132 10.68 10.75 2.09
N ILE A 133 11.60 11.47 1.46
CA ILE A 133 11.80 11.44 0.01
C ILE A 133 12.23 10.03 -0.45
N MET A 134 13.20 9.44 0.24
CA MET A 134 13.69 8.09 -0.04
C MET A 134 12.61 7.03 0.17
N ALA A 135 11.87 7.10 1.29
CA ALA A 135 10.78 6.17 1.59
C ALA A 135 9.67 6.24 0.53
N SER A 136 9.31 7.45 0.10
CA SER A 136 8.27 7.66 -0.91
C SER A 136 8.72 7.15 -2.29
N CYS A 137 9.97 7.41 -2.67
CA CYS A 137 10.58 6.88 -3.91
C CYS A 137 10.72 5.35 -3.89
N ALA A 138 11.06 4.78 -2.73
CA ALA A 138 11.13 3.34 -2.58
C ALA A 138 9.73 2.69 -2.65
N SER A 139 8.75 3.24 -1.94
CA SER A 139 7.37 2.74 -1.91
C SER A 139 6.77 2.69 -3.31
N LEU A 140 6.84 3.79 -4.06
CA LEU A 140 6.29 3.82 -5.43
C LEU A 140 6.97 2.78 -6.35
N LEU A 141 8.29 2.60 -6.22
CA LEU A 141 9.04 1.63 -7.03
C LEU A 141 8.63 0.20 -6.67
N ILE A 142 8.47 -0.11 -5.39
CA ILE A 142 8.05 -1.42 -4.90
C ILE A 142 6.66 -1.75 -5.44
N PHE A 143 5.67 -0.88 -5.22
CA PHE A 143 4.29 -1.14 -5.63
C PHE A 143 4.13 -1.24 -7.15
N SER A 144 4.71 -0.28 -7.89
CA SER A 144 4.59 -0.29 -9.35
C SER A 144 5.31 -1.46 -9.99
N SER A 145 6.57 -1.71 -9.59
CA SER A 145 7.40 -2.75 -10.20
C SER A 145 6.92 -4.15 -9.82
N SER A 146 6.40 -4.35 -8.60
CA SER A 146 5.82 -5.63 -8.17
C SER A 146 4.56 -5.99 -8.96
N GLN A 147 3.64 -5.04 -9.12
CA GLN A 147 2.43 -5.24 -9.90
C GLN A 147 2.74 -5.43 -11.40
N GLY A 148 3.72 -4.67 -11.90
CA GLY A 148 4.27 -4.86 -13.23
C GLY A 148 4.83 -6.28 -13.41
N TRP A 149 5.72 -6.73 -12.51
CA TRP A 149 6.33 -8.06 -12.58
C TRP A 149 5.27 -9.16 -12.65
N TYR A 150 4.27 -9.11 -11.77
CA TYR A 150 3.16 -10.05 -11.76
C TYR A 150 2.39 -10.08 -13.08
N THR A 151 2.03 -8.90 -13.61
CA THR A 151 1.25 -8.78 -14.85
C THR A 151 2.03 -9.34 -16.05
N HIS A 152 3.33 -9.07 -16.12
CA HIS A 152 4.17 -9.57 -17.22
C HIS A 152 4.36 -11.08 -17.17
N GLU A 153 4.68 -11.65 -15.99
CA GLU A 153 4.86 -13.10 -15.87
C GLU A 153 3.54 -13.85 -16.12
N HIS A 154 2.41 -13.27 -15.70
CA HIS A 154 1.07 -13.82 -15.91
C HIS A 154 0.68 -13.91 -17.39
N ILE A 155 1.04 -12.89 -18.19
CA ILE A 155 0.68 -12.79 -19.61
C ILE A 155 1.73 -13.48 -20.49
N GLU A 156 3.00 -13.13 -20.34
CA GLU A 156 4.06 -13.52 -21.29
C GLU A 156 4.60 -14.92 -21.00
N SER A 157 4.79 -15.29 -19.73
CA SER A 157 5.43 -16.57 -19.36
C SER A 157 4.43 -17.71 -19.23
N HIS A 158 3.22 -17.42 -18.74
CA HIS A 158 2.22 -18.43 -18.43
C HIS A 158 0.95 -18.36 -19.27
N ASP A 159 0.75 -17.27 -20.03
CA ASP A 159 -0.42 -17.06 -20.91
C ASP A 159 -1.76 -17.34 -20.20
N PHE A 160 -1.87 -16.87 -18.95
CA PHE A 160 -3.07 -17.05 -18.15
C PHE A 160 -4.15 -16.02 -18.53
N PRO A 161 -5.44 -16.34 -18.36
CA PRO A 161 -6.54 -15.40 -18.61
C PRO A 161 -6.39 -14.07 -17.86
N MET A 162 -6.66 -12.95 -18.53
CA MET A 162 -6.58 -11.60 -17.95
C MET A 162 -7.52 -11.39 -16.75
N GLU A 163 -8.64 -12.12 -16.71
CA GLU A 163 -9.62 -12.06 -15.62
C GLU A 163 -9.01 -12.46 -14.26
N TRP A 164 -8.01 -13.35 -14.28
CA TRP A 164 -7.37 -13.86 -13.05
C TRP A 164 -6.44 -12.84 -12.40
N ILE A 165 -6.00 -11.82 -13.14
CA ILE A 165 -5.20 -10.71 -12.59
C ILE A 165 -6.05 -9.92 -11.59
N SER A 166 -7.28 -9.58 -11.99
CA SER A 166 -8.21 -8.87 -11.13
C SER A 166 -8.47 -9.66 -9.85
N ASP A 167 -8.72 -10.97 -9.94
CA ASP A 167 -8.90 -11.85 -8.77
C ASP A 167 -7.71 -11.81 -7.80
N THR A 168 -6.47 -11.84 -8.30
CA THR A 168 -5.28 -11.74 -7.45
C THR A 168 -5.18 -10.37 -6.79
N LEU A 169 -5.43 -9.28 -7.53
CA LEU A 169 -5.42 -7.94 -6.97
C LEU A 169 -6.51 -7.75 -5.91
N GLU A 170 -7.70 -8.36 -6.07
CA GLU A 170 -8.72 -8.36 -5.01
C GLU A 170 -8.21 -9.04 -3.74
N LYS A 171 -7.48 -10.16 -3.88
CA LYS A 171 -6.87 -10.86 -2.74
C LYS A 171 -5.81 -9.98 -2.07
N VAL A 172 -4.97 -9.29 -2.84
CA VAL A 172 -3.97 -8.34 -2.32
C VAL A 172 -4.64 -7.22 -1.52
N SER A 173 -5.67 -6.55 -2.07
CA SER A 173 -6.36 -5.46 -1.35
C SER A 173 -7.03 -5.95 -0.06
N PHE A 174 -7.63 -7.14 -0.08
CA PHE A 174 -8.23 -7.72 1.13
C PHE A 174 -7.20 -8.00 2.21
N TRP A 175 -6.10 -8.65 1.84
CA TRP A 175 -5.03 -8.95 2.77
C TRP A 175 -4.31 -7.69 3.23
N SER A 176 -4.18 -6.66 2.39
CA SER A 176 -3.66 -5.34 2.80
C SER A 176 -4.48 -4.78 3.96
N GLY A 177 -5.81 -4.70 3.82
CA GLY A 177 -6.69 -4.22 4.89
C GLY A 177 -6.69 -5.10 6.15
N SER A 178 -6.42 -6.40 6.03
CA SER A 178 -6.31 -7.30 7.18
C SER A 178 -4.95 -7.16 7.89
N LEU A 179 -3.88 -7.03 7.10
CA LEU A 179 -2.52 -6.82 7.59
C LEU A 179 -2.36 -5.43 8.22
N SER A 180 -3.07 -4.41 7.75
CA SER A 180 -3.06 -3.08 8.35
C SER A 180 -3.73 -3.06 9.73
N VAL A 181 -4.81 -3.81 9.92
CA VAL A 181 -5.39 -4.05 11.25
C VAL A 181 -4.40 -4.76 12.16
N LEU A 182 -3.76 -5.83 11.68
CA LEU A 182 -2.76 -6.57 12.44
C LEU A 182 -1.55 -5.68 12.80
N ALA A 183 -1.06 -4.88 11.86
CA ALA A 183 0.02 -3.93 12.04
C ALA A 183 -0.33 -2.88 13.11
N GLY A 184 -1.56 -2.35 13.11
CA GLY A 184 -2.02 -1.44 14.16
C GLY A 184 -1.96 -2.06 15.56
N VAL A 185 -2.37 -3.33 15.68
CA VAL A 185 -2.28 -4.07 16.95
C VAL A 185 -0.83 -4.35 17.34
N ILE A 186 0.03 -4.77 16.41
CA ILE A 186 1.45 -5.01 16.69
C ILE A 186 2.14 -3.71 17.12
N SER A 187 1.88 -2.59 16.43
CA SER A 187 2.45 -1.30 16.78
C SER A 187 1.97 -0.82 18.15
N TYR A 188 0.70 -1.07 18.50
CA TYR A 188 0.19 -0.83 19.87
C TYR A 188 0.95 -1.67 20.91
N LEU A 189 1.16 -2.96 20.65
CA LEU A 189 1.90 -3.82 21.57
C LEU A 189 3.35 -3.32 21.74
N LEU A 190 4.03 -2.97 20.65
CA LEU A 190 5.42 -2.52 20.67
C LEU A 190 5.60 -1.18 21.38
N ALA A 191 4.82 -0.16 21.01
CA ALA A 191 5.05 1.19 21.51
C ALA A 191 4.33 1.45 22.85
N ASP A 192 3.10 0.97 23.02
CA ASP A 192 2.29 1.33 24.18
C ASP A 192 2.36 0.26 25.29
N LEU A 193 2.35 -1.04 24.95
CA LEU A 193 2.38 -2.11 25.96
C LEU A 193 3.80 -2.38 26.49
N PHE A 194 4.78 -2.52 25.60
CA PHE A 194 6.18 -2.72 26.00
C PHE A 194 6.92 -1.42 26.33
N SER A 195 6.25 -0.26 26.21
CA SER A 195 6.83 1.07 26.45
C SER A 195 8.11 1.35 25.66
N PHE A 196 8.28 0.74 24.48
CA PHE A 196 9.39 1.08 23.61
C PHE A 196 9.15 2.46 22.97
N ASN A 197 10.23 3.22 22.77
CA ASN A 197 10.24 4.52 22.10
C ASN A 197 9.38 4.47 20.79
N PRO A 198 8.63 5.52 20.41
CA PRO A 198 7.89 5.61 19.14
C PRO A 198 8.62 5.19 17.86
N VAL A 199 9.94 5.06 17.93
CA VAL A 199 10.84 4.51 16.90
C VAL A 199 10.68 2.98 16.70
N ALA A 200 10.14 2.24 17.68
CA ALA A 200 10.13 0.77 17.67
C ALA A 200 9.38 0.14 16.47
N PRO A 201 8.20 0.63 16.03
CA PRO A 201 7.54 0.11 14.84
C PRO A 201 8.38 0.28 13.56
N PHE A 202 9.18 1.36 13.47
CA PHE A 202 10.10 1.59 12.35
C PHE A 202 11.24 0.58 12.35
N LEU A 203 11.84 0.31 13.51
CA LEU A 203 12.90 -0.70 13.63
C LEU A 203 12.38 -2.11 13.37
N ALA A 204 11.16 -2.42 13.81
CA ALA A 204 10.52 -3.72 13.57
C ALA A 204 10.17 -3.95 12.09
N SER A 205 9.99 -2.89 11.29
CA SER A 205 9.74 -3.01 9.85
C SER A 205 10.99 -3.42 9.05
N ILE A 206 12.20 -3.09 9.53
CA ILE A 206 13.47 -3.37 8.83
C ILE A 206 13.68 -4.88 8.58
N PRO A 207 13.60 -5.78 9.58
CA PRO A 207 13.77 -7.21 9.34
C PRO A 207 12.70 -7.77 8.40
N LEU A 208 11.49 -7.22 8.40
CA LEU A 208 10.43 -7.60 7.46
C LEU A 208 10.78 -7.16 6.03
N MET A 209 11.31 -5.94 5.84
CA MET A 209 11.76 -5.47 4.52
C MET A 209 12.96 -6.27 4.00
N ILE A 210 13.90 -6.66 4.87
CA ILE A 210 15.02 -7.55 4.51
C ILE A 210 14.50 -8.94 4.12
N LEU A 211 13.52 -9.48 4.86
CA LEU A 211 12.88 -10.74 4.51
C LEU A 211 12.20 -10.67 3.13
N ALA A 212 11.44 -9.60 2.87
CA ALA A 212 10.82 -9.36 1.57
C ALA A 212 11.85 -9.25 0.45
N LEU A 213 13.02 -8.65 0.72
CA LEU A 213 14.13 -8.56 -0.23
C LEU A 213 14.67 -9.96 -0.54
N CYS A 214 14.94 -10.79 0.47
CA CYS A 214 15.40 -12.16 0.28
C CYS A 214 14.40 -13.01 -0.50
N MET A 215 13.10 -12.86 -0.21
CA MET A 215 12.02 -13.56 -0.93
C MET A 215 11.91 -13.09 -2.38
N SER A 216 11.99 -11.78 -2.63
CA SER A 216 11.96 -11.22 -3.99
C SER A 216 13.18 -11.69 -4.80
N TRP A 217 14.35 -11.75 -4.17
CA TRP A 217 15.58 -12.19 -4.83
C TRP A 217 15.56 -13.67 -5.23
N SER A 218 15.06 -14.53 -4.34
CA SER A 218 15.02 -15.98 -4.55
C SER A 218 13.88 -16.44 -5.47
N ASN A 219 12.71 -15.82 -5.34
CA ASN A 219 11.50 -16.33 -6.00
C ASN A 219 11.21 -15.65 -7.34
N TRP A 220 11.72 -14.44 -7.58
CA TRP A 220 11.37 -13.68 -8.79
C TRP A 220 12.42 -13.85 -9.88
N THR A 221 11.95 -13.92 -11.12
CA THR A 221 12.74 -13.92 -12.35
C THR A 221 12.97 -12.48 -12.82
N GLU A 222 14.07 -12.26 -13.56
CA GLU A 222 14.37 -10.92 -14.08
C GLU A 222 13.58 -10.65 -15.36
N ASN A 223 12.56 -9.79 -15.24
CA ASN A 223 11.66 -9.45 -16.35
C ASN A 223 11.92 -8.02 -16.83
N LYS A 224 12.19 -7.88 -18.14
CA LYS A 224 12.38 -6.60 -18.84
C LYS A 224 11.34 -6.49 -19.92
N SER A 225 10.48 -5.48 -19.82
CA SER A 225 9.39 -5.24 -20.76
C SER A 225 9.76 -4.24 -21.86
N LEU A 226 10.81 -3.41 -21.67
CA LEU A 226 11.20 -2.39 -22.63
C LEU A 226 12.43 -2.77 -23.45
N ASN A 227 12.30 -2.66 -24.78
CA ASN A 227 13.46 -2.60 -25.67
C ASN A 227 14.20 -1.25 -25.50
N ARG A 228 15.54 -1.27 -25.48
CA ARG A 228 16.40 -0.09 -25.27
C ARG A 228 16.18 1.07 -26.26
N SER A 229 15.42 0.86 -27.34
CA SER A 229 15.13 1.85 -28.39
C SER A 229 14.01 2.84 -28.05
N VAL A 230 13.21 2.59 -27.01
CA VAL A 230 12.09 3.47 -26.64
C VAL A 230 12.59 4.66 -25.81
N LYS A 231 12.40 5.88 -26.31
CA LYS A 231 12.80 7.11 -25.59
C LYS A 231 11.79 7.47 -24.51
N PHE A 232 12.26 7.68 -23.27
CA PHE A 232 11.44 8.12 -22.12
C PHE A 232 10.54 9.31 -22.43
N SER A 233 11.09 10.38 -23.01
CA SER A 233 10.34 11.61 -23.32
C SER A 233 9.14 11.33 -24.24
N LYS A 234 9.29 10.46 -25.23
CA LYS A 234 8.20 10.10 -26.15
C LYS A 234 7.09 9.32 -25.43
N SER A 235 7.46 8.40 -24.54
CA SER A 235 6.50 7.62 -23.73
C SER A 235 5.72 8.53 -22.77
N CYS A 236 6.42 9.43 -22.08
CA CYS A 236 5.80 10.38 -21.14
C CYS A 236 4.84 11.35 -21.85
N VAL A 237 5.26 11.94 -22.98
CA VAL A 237 4.41 12.85 -23.77
C VAL A 237 3.17 12.14 -24.30
N ASN A 238 3.32 10.90 -24.78
CA ASN A 238 2.19 10.10 -25.24
C ASN A 238 1.22 9.77 -24.09
N GLY A 239 1.73 9.41 -22.91
CA GLY A 239 0.91 9.14 -21.73
C GLY A 239 0.12 10.36 -21.27
N ILE A 240 0.77 11.52 -21.16
CA ILE A 240 0.09 12.79 -20.81
C ILE A 240 -0.94 13.15 -21.87
N ARG A 241 -0.61 12.99 -23.15
CA ARG A 241 -1.56 13.24 -24.24
C ARG A 241 -2.79 12.34 -24.12
N GLU A 242 -2.62 11.07 -23.82
CA GLU A 242 -3.73 10.13 -23.67
C GLU A 242 -4.63 10.50 -22.48
N ILE A 243 -4.03 10.85 -21.33
CA ILE A 243 -4.76 11.28 -20.14
C ILE A 243 -5.61 12.52 -20.43
N VAL A 244 -5.07 13.50 -21.15
CA VAL A 244 -5.77 14.76 -21.46
C VAL A 244 -6.77 14.59 -22.61
N SER A 245 -6.46 13.75 -23.59
CA SER A 245 -7.32 13.53 -24.76
C SER A 245 -8.55 12.69 -24.44
N ASN A 246 -8.42 11.72 -23.53
CA ASN A 246 -9.51 10.82 -23.17
C ASN A 246 -10.29 11.36 -21.96
N ARG A 247 -11.46 11.95 -22.23
CA ARG A 247 -12.33 12.55 -21.20
C ARG A 247 -12.67 11.57 -20.07
N ALA A 248 -12.86 10.28 -20.37
CA ALA A 248 -13.16 9.28 -19.34
C ALA A 248 -11.96 9.08 -18.39
N VAL A 249 -10.75 8.99 -18.94
CA VAL A 249 -9.51 8.87 -18.16
C VAL A 249 -9.27 10.11 -17.31
N LEU A 250 -9.46 11.31 -17.88
CA LEU A 250 -9.31 12.57 -17.15
C LEU A 250 -10.30 12.68 -15.98
N LEU A 251 -11.58 12.34 -16.21
CA LEU A 251 -12.61 12.38 -15.17
C LEU A 251 -12.31 11.38 -14.06
N CYS A 252 -11.97 10.14 -14.41
CA CYS A 252 -11.57 9.12 -13.43
C CYS A 252 -10.35 9.55 -12.62
N GLY A 253 -9.31 10.09 -13.29
CA GLY A 253 -8.11 10.59 -12.63
C GLY A 253 -8.39 11.77 -11.70
N THR A 254 -9.27 12.69 -12.11
CA THR A 254 -9.68 13.84 -11.28
C THR A 254 -10.46 13.39 -10.03
N LEU A 255 -11.41 12.46 -10.20
CA LEU A 255 -12.17 11.91 -9.08
C LEU A 255 -11.26 11.17 -8.09
N GLN A 256 -10.32 10.37 -8.60
CA GLN A 256 -9.32 9.67 -7.77
C GLN A 256 -8.45 10.67 -7.01
N ALA A 257 -7.96 11.73 -7.66
CA ALA A 257 -7.12 12.75 -7.02
C ALA A 257 -7.86 13.51 -5.92
N LEU A 258 -9.14 13.84 -6.13
CA LEU A 258 -9.98 14.50 -5.11
C LEU A 258 -10.20 13.59 -3.89
N PHE A 259 -10.48 12.31 -4.13
CA PHE A 259 -10.64 11.34 -3.05
C PHE A 259 -9.34 11.14 -2.25
N GLU A 260 -8.22 11.03 -2.97
CA GLU A 260 -6.88 10.89 -2.40
C GLU A 260 -6.49 12.09 -1.53
N ALA A 261 -6.82 13.30 -1.99
CA ALA A 261 -6.59 14.52 -1.22
C ALA A 261 -7.36 14.51 0.11
N VAL A 262 -8.63 14.09 0.11
CA VAL A 262 -9.45 13.99 1.33
C VAL A 262 -8.87 12.96 2.30
N ILE A 263 -8.47 11.78 1.80
CA ILE A 263 -7.82 10.75 2.63
C ILE A 263 -6.51 11.26 3.21
N SER A 264 -5.68 11.90 2.40
CA SER A 264 -4.39 12.44 2.85
C SER A 264 -4.56 13.47 3.96
N ILE A 265 -5.54 14.36 3.83
CA ILE A 265 -5.90 15.34 4.88
C ILE A 265 -6.36 14.62 6.16
N PHE A 266 -7.21 13.60 6.03
CA PHE A 266 -7.67 12.81 7.17
C PHE A 266 -6.49 12.12 7.89
N VAL A 267 -5.61 11.43 7.15
CA VAL A 267 -4.42 10.72 7.66
C VAL A 267 -3.47 11.66 8.39
N PHE A 268 -3.38 12.92 7.95
CA PHE A 268 -2.58 13.92 8.64
C PHE A 268 -3.25 14.41 9.95
N LEU A 269 -4.56 14.69 9.92
CA LEU A 269 -5.26 15.37 11.02
C LEU A 269 -5.71 14.46 12.16
N TRP A 270 -5.97 13.17 11.93
CA TRP A 270 -6.53 12.30 12.98
C TRP A 270 -5.61 12.19 14.20
N THR A 271 -4.29 12.17 14.00
CA THR A 271 -3.32 12.04 15.10
C THR A 271 -3.32 13.27 16.02
N PRO A 272 -3.08 14.51 15.55
CA PRO A 272 -3.08 15.69 16.42
C PRO A 272 -4.42 15.96 17.09
N VAL A 273 -5.53 15.66 16.40
CA VAL A 273 -6.88 15.81 16.97
C VAL A 273 -7.08 14.88 18.17
N LEU A 274 -6.59 13.65 18.08
CA LEU A 274 -6.77 12.64 19.12
C LEU A 274 -5.67 12.64 20.18
N ASP A 275 -4.45 13.10 19.88
CA ASP A 275 -3.32 13.10 20.82
C ASP A 275 -3.61 13.94 22.07
N LYS A 276 -4.47 14.96 21.97
CA LYS A 276 -4.97 15.77 23.11
C LYS A 276 -5.60 14.92 24.22
N HIS A 277 -6.09 13.73 23.89
CA HIS A 277 -6.78 12.84 24.82
C HIS A 277 -5.96 11.58 25.17
N GLY A 278 -4.75 11.44 24.64
CA GLY A 278 -3.84 10.32 24.88
C GLY A 278 -4.40 8.91 24.59
N PRO A 279 -5.16 8.65 23.51
CA PRO A 279 -5.60 7.30 23.18
C PRO A 279 -4.45 6.43 22.64
N PRO A 280 -4.56 5.10 22.76
CA PRO A 280 -3.61 4.18 22.14
C PRO A 280 -3.67 4.30 20.61
N LEU A 281 -2.66 4.94 20.01
CA LEU A 281 -2.68 5.33 18.59
C LEU A 281 -2.76 4.13 17.65
N GLY A 282 -2.03 3.04 17.97
CA GLY A 282 -2.08 1.81 17.18
C GLY A 282 -3.47 1.17 17.15
N LEU A 283 -4.21 1.21 18.28
CA LEU A 283 -5.56 0.68 18.35
C LEU A 283 -6.57 1.54 17.59
N VAL A 284 -6.45 2.87 17.68
CA VAL A 284 -7.27 3.80 16.89
C VAL A 284 -7.05 3.55 15.39
N PHE A 285 -5.79 3.45 14.97
CA PHE A 285 -5.47 3.11 13.58
C PHE A 285 -6.10 1.77 13.16
N ALA A 286 -6.00 0.75 14.01
CA ALA A 286 -6.62 -0.55 13.75
C ALA A 286 -8.15 -0.46 13.62
N THR A 287 -8.83 0.43 14.36
CA THR A 287 -10.28 0.67 14.17
C THR A 287 -10.61 1.28 12.82
N PHE A 288 -9.84 2.26 12.35
CA PHE A 288 -10.04 2.84 11.01
C PHE A 288 -9.83 1.81 9.92
N MET A 289 -8.80 0.98 10.04
CA MET A 289 -8.52 -0.09 9.08
C MET A 289 -9.59 -1.19 9.12
N ALA A 290 -10.13 -1.53 10.29
CA ALA A 290 -11.25 -2.46 10.41
C ALA A 290 -12.52 -1.91 9.75
N ALA A 291 -12.80 -0.61 9.88
CA ALA A 291 -13.90 0.05 9.19
C ALA A 291 -13.70 0.04 7.66
N ASN A 292 -12.49 0.31 7.18
CA ASN A 292 -12.15 0.23 5.75
C ASN A 292 -12.38 -1.20 5.20
N LEU A 293 -11.94 -2.22 5.96
CA LEU A 293 -12.15 -3.62 5.63
C LEU A 293 -13.65 -3.98 5.56
N ALA A 294 -14.44 -3.52 6.53
CA ALA A 294 -15.89 -3.71 6.53
C ALA A 294 -16.56 -3.06 5.31
N GLY A 295 -16.17 -1.82 4.97
CA GLY A 295 -16.67 -1.12 3.78
C GLY A 295 -16.36 -1.86 2.48
N SER A 296 -15.14 -2.37 2.32
CA SER A 296 -14.73 -3.20 1.18
C SER A 296 -15.58 -4.48 1.04
N ARG A 297 -15.96 -5.10 2.16
CA ARG A 297 -16.82 -6.28 2.20
C ARG A 297 -18.27 -5.98 1.85
N VAL A 298 -18.82 -4.86 2.34
CA VAL A 298 -20.13 -4.37 1.93
C VAL A 298 -20.16 -4.13 0.42
N ASN A 299 -19.15 -3.44 -0.13
CA ASN A 299 -19.06 -3.20 -1.57
C ASN A 299 -19.00 -4.53 -2.36
N SER A 300 -18.19 -5.49 -1.91
CA SER A 300 -18.12 -6.81 -2.54
C SER A 300 -19.47 -7.55 -2.55
N LEU A 301 -20.25 -7.46 -1.47
CA LEU A 301 -21.60 -8.04 -1.41
C LEU A 301 -22.59 -7.33 -2.34
N MET A 302 -22.48 -6.00 -2.47
CA MET A 302 -23.30 -5.20 -3.38
C MET A 302 -23.01 -5.57 -4.83
N VAL A 303 -21.73 -5.67 -5.22
CA VAL A 303 -21.33 -6.09 -6.57
C VAL A 303 -21.84 -7.49 -6.90
N LEU A 304 -21.75 -8.45 -5.95
CA LEU A 304 -22.29 -9.79 -6.15
C LEU A 304 -23.82 -9.82 -6.30
N LYS A 305 -24.54 -8.88 -5.66
CA LYS A 305 -26.00 -8.79 -5.70
C LYS A 305 -26.51 -8.10 -6.97
N TYR A 306 -25.82 -7.06 -7.46
CA TYR A 306 -26.25 -6.22 -8.58
C TYR A 306 -25.50 -6.51 -9.89
N LYS A 307 -25.15 -7.78 -10.13
CA LYS A 307 -24.32 -8.30 -11.24
C LYS A 307 -24.71 -7.88 -12.68
N ASN A 308 -25.81 -7.16 -12.87
CA ASN A 308 -26.35 -6.67 -14.14
C ASN A 308 -26.01 -5.20 -14.46
N ILE A 309 -25.30 -4.46 -13.61
CA ILE A 309 -24.72 -3.18 -14.03
C ILE A 309 -23.40 -3.52 -14.72
N THR A 310 -23.45 -3.59 -16.04
CA THR A 310 -22.35 -3.79 -16.98
C THR A 310 -21.08 -3.08 -16.50
N ILE A 311 -20.18 -3.83 -15.86
CA ILE A 311 -18.80 -3.43 -15.48
C ILE A 311 -17.95 -3.39 -16.76
N ARG A 312 -18.44 -2.69 -17.78
CA ARG A 312 -17.68 -2.35 -18.99
C ARG A 312 -17.23 -0.89 -18.98
N ASP A 313 -17.81 -0.08 -18.09
CA ASP A 313 -17.52 1.36 -17.97
C ASP A 313 -16.98 1.79 -16.59
N THR A 314 -16.93 0.89 -15.60
CA THR A 314 -16.35 1.20 -14.29
C THR A 314 -14.98 0.58 -14.16
N LEU A 315 -13.99 1.38 -14.56
CA LEU A 315 -12.56 1.28 -14.28
C LEU A 315 -12.25 1.35 -12.76
N PHE A 316 -13.06 0.67 -11.94
CA PHE A 316 -12.93 0.49 -10.49
C PHE A 316 -11.83 -0.53 -10.12
N GLY A 317 -10.95 -0.85 -11.09
CA GLY A 317 -9.77 -1.69 -10.93
C GLY A 317 -8.61 -0.99 -10.21
N MET A 318 -8.67 0.33 -9.98
CA MET A 318 -7.94 0.96 -8.86
C MET A 318 -8.68 0.67 -7.57
N LYS A 319 -8.80 -0.62 -7.23
CA LYS A 319 -9.05 -1.02 -5.84
C LYS A 319 -7.88 -0.48 -5.06
N LEU A 320 -8.14 0.60 -4.34
CA LEU A 320 -7.34 1.20 -3.28
C LEU A 320 -6.41 0.14 -2.68
N VAL A 321 -5.18 0.10 -3.18
CA VAL A 321 -4.04 -0.38 -2.42
C VAL A 321 -3.58 0.83 -1.63
N PHE A 322 -4.42 1.19 -0.67
CA PHE A 322 -3.93 1.41 0.66
C PHE A 322 -4.09 0.05 1.31
#